data_AF-A0A7L5BS82-F1
#
_entry.id   AF-A0A7L5BS82-F1
#
_cell.length_a   1.000
_cell.length_b   1.000
_cell.length_c   1.000
_cell.angle_alpha   90.00
_cell.angle_beta   90.00
_cell.angle_gamma   90.00
#
_symmetry.space_group_name_H-M   'P 1'
#
loop_
_entity.id
_entity.type
_entity.pdbx_description
1 polymer ?
#
loop_
_entity_poly.entity_id
_entity_poly.type
_entity_poly.pdbx_seq_one_letter_code
_entity_poly.pdbx_strand_id
1 'polypeptide(L)'
;MSTFTITLVHGSSEDTEAVIGFDPPLQTYFLQGFPFEMNDCTYFKIWLGTESREYPAIEGLVRALRAKGYEFHGLSEAQMEQMLEEAQRPLESRPGLRFLMRERSDEVH
;
A
#
# COMPACT_ATOMS: atom_id res chain seq x y z
N MET A 1 -7.98 -4.91 -2.09
CA MET A 1 -6.63 -4.36 -2.13
C MET A 1 -6.22 -4.33 -3.57
N SER A 2 -6.12 -3.13 -4.11
CA SER A 2 -5.55 -2.83 -5.42
C SER A 2 -4.05 -2.82 -5.26
N THR A 3 -3.39 -3.63 -6.09
CA THR A 3 -1.97 -3.90 -6.01
C THR A 3 -1.44 -3.96 -7.43
N PHE A 4 -0.39 -3.19 -7.70
CA PHE A 4 0.18 -3.05 -9.03
C PHE A 4 1.70 -3.20 -8.98
N THR A 5 2.24 -3.89 -9.97
CA THR A 5 3.68 -3.96 -10.20
C THR A 5 4.16 -2.66 -10.81
N ILE A 6 5.28 -2.15 -10.30
CA ILE A 6 5.96 -0.95 -10.76
C ILE A 6 7.46 -1.21 -10.88
N THR A 7 8.13 -0.38 -11.66
CA THR A 7 9.58 -0.28 -11.61
C THR A 7 9.98 0.73 -10.55
N LEU A 8 10.79 0.31 -9.58
CA LEU A 8 11.34 1.15 -8.52
C LEU A 8 12.84 1.37 -8.73
N VAL A 9 13.27 2.62 -8.69
CA VAL A 9 14.65 3.04 -8.95
C VAL A 9 15.27 3.64 -7.70
N HIS A 10 16.51 3.25 -7.41
CA HIS A 10 17.34 3.82 -6.34
C HIS A 10 18.79 3.97 -6.81
N GLY A 11 19.19 5.18 -7.18
CA GLY A 11 20.51 5.42 -7.76
C GLY A 11 20.69 4.65 -9.06
N SER A 12 21.62 3.70 -9.10
CA SER A 12 21.86 2.80 -10.24
C SER A 12 21.18 1.45 -10.13
N SER A 13 20.40 1.21 -9.07
CA SER A 13 19.66 -0.03 -8.86
C SER A 13 18.21 0.12 -9.27
N GLU A 14 17.66 -0.93 -9.86
CA GLU A 14 16.29 -1.01 -10.33
C GLU A 14 15.64 -2.31 -9.84
N ASP A 15 14.39 -2.23 -9.41
CA ASP A 15 13.53 -3.37 -9.10
C ASP A 15 12.28 -3.29 -9.97
N THR A 16 12.15 -4.18 -10.95
CA THR A 16 11.03 -4.23 -11.89
C THR A 16 9.80 -4.92 -11.33
N GLU A 17 9.93 -5.58 -10.17
CA GLU A 17 8.88 -6.35 -9.52
C GLU A 17 8.42 -5.70 -8.20
N ALA A 18 8.77 -4.42 -8.01
CA ALA A 18 8.30 -3.66 -6.87
C ALA A 18 6.78 -3.50 -6.91
N VAL A 19 6.18 -3.37 -5.74
CA VAL A 19 4.72 -3.37 -5.59
C VAL A 19 4.28 -2.08 -4.92
N ILE A 20 3.23 -1.47 -5.47
CA ILE A 20 2.51 -0.34 -4.88
C ILE A 20 1.01 -0.66 -4.83
N GLY A 21 0.32 -0.15 -3.82
CA GLY A 21 -1.10 -0.38 -3.69
C GLY A 21 -1.76 0.47 -2.61
N PHE A 22 -3.06 0.22 -2.40
CA PHE A 22 -3.80 0.75 -1.28
C PHE A 22 -4.31 -0.39 -0.41
N ASP A 23 -3.91 -0.40 0.87
CA ASP A 23 -4.36 -1.35 1.88
C ASP A 23 -5.68 -0.85 2.51
N PRO A 24 -6.81 -1.54 2.25
CA PRO A 24 -8.10 -1.08 2.75
C PRO A 24 -8.25 -1.18 4.29
N PRO A 25 -7.89 -2.30 4.96
CA PRO A 25 -7.89 -2.38 6.42
C PRO A 25 -7.07 -1.29 7.12
N LEU A 26 -5.83 -1.04 6.67
CA LEU A 26 -4.95 -0.03 7.24
C LEU A 26 -5.30 1.39 6.77
N GLN A 27 -6.09 1.55 5.72
CA GLN A 27 -6.41 2.85 5.10
C GLN A 27 -5.15 3.63 4.73
N THR A 28 -4.19 2.93 4.12
CA THR A 28 -2.91 3.51 3.73
C THR A 28 -2.51 3.04 2.34
N TYR A 29 -1.91 3.94 1.58
CA TYR A 29 -1.08 3.54 0.44
C TYR A 29 0.18 2.86 0.96
N PHE A 30 0.64 1.84 0.26
CA PHE A 30 1.83 1.08 0.62
C PHE A 30 2.73 0.87 -0.59
N LEU A 31 4.01 0.66 -0.33
CA LEU A 31 5.00 0.32 -1.34
C LEU A 31 6.04 -0.62 -0.73
N GLN A 32 6.37 -1.68 -1.46
CA GLN A 32 7.46 -2.59 -1.10
C GLN A 32 8.35 -2.85 -2.32
N GLY A 33 9.65 -2.96 -2.08
CA GLY A 33 10.61 -3.19 -3.16
C GLY A 33 11.99 -3.60 -2.65
N PHE A 34 12.81 -4.07 -3.59
CA PHE A 34 14.12 -4.65 -3.40
C PHE A 34 14.09 -5.82 -2.40
N PRO A 35 13.44 -6.94 -2.76
CA PRO A 35 13.43 -8.13 -1.92
C PRO A 35 14.84 -8.71 -1.76
N PHE A 36 15.14 -9.24 -0.58
CA PHE A 36 16.36 -9.98 -0.28
C PHE A 36 16.09 -11.08 0.75
N GLU A 37 16.83 -12.18 0.64
CA GLU A 37 16.69 -13.34 1.53
C GLU A 37 17.63 -13.24 2.72
N MET A 38 17.12 -13.52 3.92
CA MET A 38 17.90 -13.62 5.15
C MET A 38 17.24 -14.62 6.10
N ASN A 39 17.99 -15.63 6.57
CA ASN A 39 17.48 -16.66 7.50
C ASN A 39 16.17 -17.33 7.01
N ASP A 40 16.15 -17.78 5.75
CA ASP A 40 14.99 -18.43 5.11
C ASP A 40 13.71 -17.56 5.06
N CYS A 41 13.87 -16.24 5.22
CA CYS A 41 12.80 -15.26 5.16
C CYS A 41 13.12 -14.16 4.13
N THR A 42 12.11 -13.75 3.37
CA THR A 42 12.20 -12.61 2.45
C THR A 42 11.97 -11.31 3.20
N TYR A 43 12.88 -10.35 3.04
CA TYR A 43 12.79 -8.99 3.54
C TYR A 43 12.84 -8.00 2.38
N PHE A 44 12.42 -6.76 2.62
CA PHE A 44 12.43 -5.70 1.62
C PHE A 44 13.34 -4.56 2.10
N LYS A 45 14.19 -4.03 1.20
CA LYS A 45 15.00 -2.85 1.57
C LYS A 45 14.13 -1.61 1.79
N ILE A 46 12.95 -1.59 1.20
CA ILE A 46 11.94 -0.57 1.44
C ILE A 46 10.57 -1.20 1.58
N TRP A 47 9.89 -0.86 2.67
CA TRP A 47 8.50 -1.17 2.92
C TRP A 47 7.87 0.03 3.64
N LEU A 48 6.89 0.65 3.00
CA LEU A 48 6.13 1.80 3.49
C LEU A 48 4.65 1.43 3.56
N GLY A 49 3.89 2.05 4.47
CA GLY A 49 2.46 1.83 4.60
C GLY A 49 2.15 0.55 5.38
N THR A 50 2.94 0.28 6.42
CA THR A 50 2.77 -0.90 7.30
C THR A 50 1.87 -0.60 8.50
N GLU A 51 1.58 0.68 8.75
CA GLU A 51 0.78 1.12 9.88
C GLU A 51 -0.58 1.71 9.45
N SER A 52 -1.53 1.69 10.38
CA SER A 52 -2.86 2.26 10.16
C SER A 52 -2.75 3.75 9.84
N ARG A 53 -3.25 4.15 8.67
CA ARG A 53 -3.29 5.52 8.16
C ARG A 53 -1.92 6.20 8.08
N GLU A 54 -0.85 5.45 7.85
CA GLU A 54 0.50 6.00 7.70
C GLU A 54 0.59 6.98 6.50
N TYR A 55 0.06 6.57 5.35
CA TYR A 55 -0.05 7.35 4.13
C TYR A 55 -1.48 7.29 3.59
N PRO A 56 -2.43 8.07 4.13
CA PRO A 56 -3.83 8.03 3.68
C PRO A 56 -4.04 8.66 2.29
N ALA A 57 -3.04 9.39 1.79
CA ALA A 57 -3.02 10.01 0.47
C ALA A 57 -1.72 9.64 -0.26
N ILE A 58 -1.80 9.37 -1.56
CA ILE A 58 -0.68 8.87 -2.36
C ILE A 58 0.49 9.85 -2.41
N GLU A 59 0.23 11.16 -2.32
CA GLU A 59 1.25 12.21 -2.27
C GLU A 59 2.14 12.09 -1.03
N GLY A 60 1.58 11.60 0.08
CA GLY A 60 2.33 11.31 1.30
C GLY A 60 3.33 10.18 1.09
N LEU A 61 2.88 9.08 0.48
CA LEU A 61 3.72 7.95 0.12
C LEU A 61 4.83 8.38 -0.86
N VAL A 62 4.48 9.11 -1.93
CA VAL A 62 5.43 9.62 -2.94
C VAL A 62 6.49 10.52 -2.30
N ARG A 63 6.10 11.39 -1.36
CA ARG A 63 7.03 12.26 -0.64
C ARG A 63 7.99 11.47 0.24
N ALA A 64 7.48 10.49 0.99
CA ALA A 64 8.31 9.62 1.84
C ALA A 64 9.28 8.78 0.99
N LEU A 65 8.82 8.29 -0.15
CA LEU A 65 9.63 7.55 -1.12
C LEU A 65 10.79 8.39 -1.67
N ARG A 66 10.49 9.60 -2.16
CA ARG A 66 11.50 10.55 -2.66
C ARG A 66 12.49 10.99 -1.58
N ALA A 67 12.03 11.20 -0.35
CA ALA A 67 12.90 11.53 0.78
C ALA A 67 13.93 10.42 1.09
N LYS A 68 13.60 9.16 0.75
CA LYS A 68 14.50 8.02 0.85
C LYS A 68 15.36 7.82 -0.42
N GLY A 69 15.23 8.69 -1.42
CA GLY A 69 15.98 8.63 -2.68
C GLY A 69 15.45 7.58 -3.67
N TYR A 70 14.17 7.25 -3.58
CA TYR A 70 13.51 6.30 -4.48
C TYR A 70 12.55 7.03 -5.44
N GLU A 71 12.47 6.53 -6.66
CA GLU A 71 11.53 6.97 -7.70
C GLU A 71 10.84 5.75 -8.31
N PHE A 72 9.64 5.89 -8.84
CA PHE A 72 8.95 4.79 -9.51
C PHE A 72 8.32 5.19 -10.85
N HIS A 73 8.17 4.19 -11.71
CA HIS A 73 7.56 4.30 -13.03
C HIS A 73 6.67 3.08 -13.32
N GLY A 74 5.94 3.12 -14.44
CA GLY A 74 5.14 1.98 -14.92
C GLY A 74 3.70 1.93 -14.42
N LEU A 75 3.27 2.95 -13.67
CA LEU A 75 1.91 3.03 -13.17
C LEU A 75 1.04 3.88 -14.10
N SER A 76 -0.02 3.28 -14.63
CA SER A 76 -0.96 3.93 -15.55
C SER A 76 -2.02 4.75 -14.82
N GLU A 77 -2.65 5.69 -15.54
CA GLU A 77 -3.73 6.51 -15.00
C GLU A 77 -4.91 5.66 -14.50
N ALA A 78 -5.31 4.64 -15.25
CA ALA A 78 -6.37 3.71 -14.83
C ALA A 78 -6.04 2.96 -13.53
N GLN A 79 -4.76 2.63 -13.30
CA GLN A 79 -4.32 1.99 -12.05
C GLN A 79 -4.34 2.98 -10.88
N MET A 80 -3.94 4.25 -11.11
CA MET A 80 -4.10 5.32 -10.10
C MET A 80 -5.57 5.50 -9.71
N GLU A 81 -6.44 5.62 -10.70
CA GLU A 81 -7.88 5.78 -10.50
C GLU A 81 -8.44 4.63 -9.68
N GLN A 82 -8.07 3.38 -10.00
CA GLN A 82 -8.52 2.21 -9.24
C GLN A 82 -8.09 2.27 -7.77
N MET A 83 -6.84 2.66 -7.46
CA MET A 83 -6.40 2.82 -6.06
C MET A 83 -7.16 3.95 -5.36
N LEU A 84 -7.39 5.06 -6.06
CA LEU A 84 -8.10 6.21 -5.53
C LEU A 84 -9.57 5.87 -5.24
N GLU A 85 -10.25 5.16 -6.14
CA GLU A 85 -11.60 4.66 -5.92
C GLU A 85 -11.67 3.74 -4.70
N GLU A 86 -10.70 2.84 -4.53
CA GLU A 86 -10.66 1.96 -3.36
C GLU A 86 -10.43 2.74 -2.06
N ALA A 87 -9.56 3.76 -2.09
CA ALA A 87 -9.30 4.64 -0.96
C ALA A 87 -10.54 5.43 -0.53
N GLN A 88 -11.38 5.84 -1.48
CA GLN A 88 -12.63 6.56 -1.22
C GLN A 88 -13.79 5.67 -0.78
N ARG A 89 -13.72 4.35 -1.03
CA ARG A 89 -14.80 3.43 -0.64
C ARG A 89 -14.95 3.37 0.88
N PRO A 90 -16.16 3.61 1.42
CA PRO A 90 -16.42 3.46 2.84
C PRO A 90 -16.06 2.05 3.32
N LEU A 91 -15.46 1.98 4.51
CA LEU A 91 -15.09 0.71 5.16
C LEU A 91 -16.30 -0.25 5.29
N GLU A 92 -17.48 0.30 5.58
CA GLU A 92 -18.74 -0.43 5.74
C GLU A 92 -19.26 -1.06 4.44
N SER A 93 -18.87 -0.49 3.30
CA SER A 93 -19.23 -1.01 1.97
C SER A 93 -18.34 -2.17 1.53
N ARG A 94 -17.36 -2.58 2.35
CA ARG A 94 -16.39 -3.64 2.03
C ARG A 94 -16.89 -5.00 2.56
N PRO A 95 -17.06 -6.02 1.70
CA PRO A 95 -17.71 -7.29 2.05
C PRO A 95 -17.13 -8.02 3.28
N GLY A 96 -15.83 -7.87 3.56
CA GLY A 96 -15.17 -8.51 4.71
C GLY A 96 -15.19 -7.69 6.01
N LEU A 97 -15.25 -6.36 5.93
CA LEU A 97 -15.18 -5.49 7.12
C LEU A 97 -16.54 -5.32 7.80
N ARG A 98 -17.63 -5.49 7.06
CA ARG A 98 -19.00 -5.53 7.60
C ARG A 98 -19.18 -6.66 8.63
N PHE A 99 -18.47 -7.77 8.48
CA PHE A 99 -18.48 -8.86 9.47
C PHE A 99 -17.76 -8.43 10.76
N LEU A 100 -16.61 -7.79 10.66
CA LEU A 100 -15.82 -7.34 11.82
C LEU A 100 -16.50 -6.19 12.60
N MET A 101 -17.26 -5.33 11.92
CA MET A 101 -17.97 -4.22 12.56
C MET A 101 -19.32 -4.61 13.20
N ARG A 102 -19.89 -5.78 12.86
CA ARG A 102 -21.17 -6.22 13.43
C ARG A 102 -21.03 -6.74 14.87
N GLU A 103 -19.88 -7.31 15.24
CA GLU A 103 -19.67 -7.90 16.57
C GLU A 103 -19.43 -6.88 17.69
N ARG A 104 -19.26 -5.58 17.37
CA ARG A 104 -19.06 -4.52 18.40
C ARG A 104 -20.34 -3.83 18.87
N SER A 105 -21.50 -4.19 18.31
CA SER A 105 -22.77 -3.53 18.66
C SER A 105 -23.70 -4.37 19.55
N ASP A 106 -23.33 -5.62 19.85
CA ASP A 106 -24.18 -6.57 20.58
C ASP A 106 -23.71 -6.87 22.02
N GLU A 107 -22.87 -6.01 22.63
CA GLU A 107 -22.51 -6.06 24.05
C GLU A 107 -22.96 -4.80 24.82
N VAL A 108 -24.24 -4.45 24.74
CA VAL A 108 -24.92 -3.72 25.83
C VAL A 108 -26.37 -4.18 25.85
N HIS A 109 -26.72 -5.12 26.72
CA HIS A 109 -28.02 -5.23 27.41
C HIS A 109 -27.87 -6.11 28.65
#